data_AF-A0A9Q1JXZ7-F1
#
_entry.id   AF-A0A9Q1JXZ7-F1
#
_cell.length_a   1.000
_cell.length_b   1.000
_cell.length_c   1.000
_cell.angle_alpha   90.00
_cell.angle_beta   90.00
_cell.angle_gamma   90.00
#
_symmetry.space_group_name_H-M   'P 1'
#
loop_
_entity.id
_entity.type
_entity.pdbx_description
1 polymer ?
#
loop_
_entity_poly.entity_id
_entity_poly.type
_entity_poly.pdbx_seq_one_letter_code
_entity_poly.pdbx_strand_id
1 'polypeptide(L)'
;MATLLVKGHRLSLPPMVLGYIYHASHPGYSGEAGATLPIHYVIGWLAELFPRLYSRHPDLMPIQCIPTSLASLFCNLKENWVWESTLKEVEMIIGIIADLDSSKDLPASREQVFQSLSALHSMIDIYKLSAIEICWLSSKMEEIFEIAESVTQIQKSVDIDWVNTLSDQDLTCSSEIVHIKGQLDNLSNESSKLRLKEQEILKEEKRISKMQKNLTRSLIEAEGKLKSSLDLKKKKTEQDVEKEKDHLKNLISSVIFFNNV
;
A
#
# COMPACT_ATOMS: atom_id res chain seq x y z
N MET A 1 4.22 9.95 6.54
CA MET A 1 3.76 10.55 7.81
C MET A 1 4.57 11.81 8.16
N ALA A 2 5.91 11.73 8.26
CA ALA A 2 6.78 12.90 8.47
C ALA A 2 6.52 14.07 7.48
N THR A 3 6.27 13.77 6.20
CA THR A 3 5.94 14.77 5.17
C THR A 3 4.62 15.49 5.38
N LEU A 4 3.66 14.89 6.10
CA LEU A 4 2.36 15.52 6.42
C LEU A 4 2.47 16.40 7.67
N LEU A 5 3.27 15.96 8.65
CA LEU A 5 3.60 16.74 9.85
C LEU A 5 4.40 18.01 9.49
N VAL A 6 5.40 17.89 8.59
CA VAL A 6 6.18 19.04 8.09
C VAL A 6 5.30 20.04 7.33
N LYS A 7 4.18 19.60 6.75
CA LYS A 7 3.20 20.45 6.07
C LYS A 7 2.09 20.99 7.01
N GLY A 8 2.26 20.83 8.32
CA GLY A 8 1.32 21.34 9.34
C GLY A 8 -0.06 20.67 9.32
N HIS A 9 -0.20 19.53 8.66
CA HIS A 9 -1.46 18.79 8.66
C HIS A 9 -1.57 17.99 9.96
N ARG A 10 -2.61 18.29 10.76
CA ARG A 10 -2.91 17.54 11.99
C ARG A 10 -3.40 16.15 11.62
N LEU A 11 -2.63 15.14 12.00
CA LEU A 11 -3.03 13.74 11.89
C LEU A 11 -3.54 13.31 13.25
N SER A 12 -4.84 13.47 13.49
CA SER A 12 -5.50 12.91 14.68
C SER A 12 -5.61 11.39 14.52
N LEU A 13 -4.50 10.68 14.73
CA LEU A 13 -4.50 9.24 14.82
C LEU A 13 -4.57 8.83 16.30
N PRO A 14 -5.46 7.90 16.67
CA PRO A 14 -5.46 7.34 18.02
C PRO A 14 -4.06 6.81 18.36
N PRO A 15 -3.56 6.97 19.60
CA PRO A 15 -2.23 6.51 20.02
C PRO A 15 -1.94 5.05 19.68
N MET A 16 -2.97 4.22 19.73
CA MET A 16 -2.92 2.81 19.34
C MET A 16 -2.50 2.64 17.86
N VAL A 17 -3.05 3.45 16.95
CA VAL A 17 -2.73 3.41 15.51
C VAL A 17 -1.31 3.92 15.25
N LEU A 18 -0.85 4.92 16.02
CA LEU A 18 0.54 5.38 15.98
C LEU A 18 1.53 4.31 16.46
N GLY A 19 1.18 3.57 17.53
CA GLY A 19 1.95 2.42 18.00
C GLY A 19 2.08 1.33 16.93
N TYR A 20 0.97 0.99 16.27
CA TYR A 20 0.95 0.02 15.16
C TYR A 20 1.81 0.44 13.97
N ILE A 21 1.72 1.71 13.54
CA ILE A 21 2.51 2.23 12.41
C ILE A 21 4.01 2.18 12.73
N TYR A 22 4.40 2.49 13.97
CA TYR A 22 5.80 2.44 14.38
C TYR A 22 6.36 1.01 14.39
N HIS A 23 5.59 0.07 14.94
CA HIS A 23 5.98 -1.34 15.01
C HIS A 23 6.11 -1.97 13.61
N ALA A 24 5.21 -1.62 12.69
CA ALA A 24 5.26 -2.04 11.30
C ALA A 24 6.44 -1.43 10.51
N SER A 25 6.97 -0.28 10.96
CA SER A 25 8.05 0.43 10.28
C SER A 25 9.46 -0.01 10.71
N HIS A 26 9.60 -0.82 11.76
CA HIS A 26 10.89 -1.28 12.30
C HIS A 26 10.91 -2.80 12.55
N PRO A 27 10.88 -3.62 11.49
CA PRO A 27 10.71 -5.08 11.58
C PRO A 27 11.91 -5.84 12.20
N GLY A 28 12.94 -5.14 12.70
CA GLY A 28 14.15 -5.73 13.29
C GLY A 28 14.16 -5.82 14.82
N TYR A 29 13.16 -5.28 15.52
CA TYR A 29 13.04 -5.38 16.97
C TYR A 29 12.24 -6.63 17.36
N SER A 30 12.86 -7.82 17.23
CA SER A 30 12.39 -9.04 17.87
C SER A 30 13.01 -9.13 19.27
N GLY A 31 12.43 -8.43 20.24
CA GLY A 31 12.82 -8.55 21.63
C GLY A 31 11.59 -8.36 22.49
N GLU A 32 11.48 -9.15 23.55
CA GLU A 32 10.39 -9.24 24.54
C GLU A 32 10.16 -7.92 25.33
N ALA A 33 10.23 -6.76 24.68
CA ALA A 33 9.66 -5.54 25.19
C ALA A 33 8.14 -5.69 25.04
N GLY A 34 7.45 -5.96 26.15
CA GLY A 34 5.99 -5.96 26.20
C GLY A 34 5.42 -4.70 25.56
N ALA A 35 4.12 -4.71 25.25
CA ALA A 35 3.38 -3.61 24.62
C ALA A 35 3.28 -2.33 25.49
N THR A 36 4.38 -1.86 26.06
CA THR A 36 4.55 -0.52 26.60
C THR A 36 4.77 0.41 25.41
N LEU A 37 3.77 1.23 25.13
CA LEU A 37 3.95 2.43 24.32
C LEU A 37 5.19 3.15 24.88
N PRO A 38 6.25 3.34 24.09
CA PRO A 38 7.44 4.01 24.60
C PRO A 38 7.04 5.36 25.21
N ILE A 39 7.57 5.71 26.37
CA ILE A 39 7.23 6.95 27.10
C ILE A 39 7.26 8.21 26.21
N HIS A 40 8.10 8.21 25.17
CA HIS A 40 8.17 9.28 24.18
C HIS A 40 6.91 9.45 23.31
N TYR A 41 6.08 8.42 23.12
CA TYR A 41 4.78 8.52 22.46
C TYR A 41 3.69 9.10 23.37
N VAL A 42 3.70 8.77 24.66
CA VAL A 42 2.84 9.42 25.66
C VAL A 42 3.17 10.92 25.73
N ILE A 43 4.47 11.25 25.71
CA ILE A 43 4.96 12.63 25.63
C ILE A 43 4.53 13.31 24.32
N GLY A 44 4.62 12.63 23.18
CA GLY A 44 4.19 13.14 21.88
C GLY A 44 2.67 13.40 21.79
N TRP A 45 1.87 12.54 22.41
CA TRP A 45 0.42 12.69 22.48
C TRP A 45 0.00 13.85 23.41
N LEU A 46 0.67 14.00 24.56
CA LEU A 46 0.51 15.17 25.44
C LEU A 46 0.87 16.47 24.72
N ALA A 47 1.90 16.47 23.87
CA ALA A 47 2.28 17.64 23.06
C ALA A 47 1.19 18.06 22.05
N GLU A 48 0.43 17.10 21.51
CA GLU A 48 -0.63 17.35 20.52
C GLU A 48 -1.91 17.89 21.17
N LEU A 49 -2.24 17.43 22.39
CA LEU A 49 -3.39 17.90 23.18
C LEU A 49 -3.15 19.25 23.85
N PHE A 50 -1.89 19.62 24.12
CA PHE A 50 -1.55 20.87 24.81
C PHE A 50 -0.62 21.78 23.99
N PRO A 51 -1.12 22.43 22.91
CA PRO A 51 -0.31 23.35 22.10
C PRO A 51 0.31 24.49 22.91
N ARG A 52 -0.33 24.90 24.03
CA ARG A 52 0.18 25.98 24.89
C ARG A 52 1.43 25.62 25.69
N LEU A 53 1.62 24.34 26.03
CA LEU A 53 2.85 23.86 26.68
C LEU A 53 4.04 23.84 25.70
N TYR A 54 3.77 23.72 24.39
CA TYR A 54 4.80 23.74 23.33
C TYR A 54 4.96 25.10 22.63
N SER A 55 3.98 26.01 22.75
CA SER A 55 3.96 27.28 22.01
C SER A 55 5.02 28.31 22.42
N ARG A 56 5.98 27.94 23.29
CA ARG A 56 7.02 28.87 23.73
C ARG A 56 8.41 28.27 23.96
N HIS A 57 8.82 27.22 23.24
CA HIS A 57 10.22 27.00 22.85
C HIS A 57 10.34 25.72 22.00
N PRO A 58 11.11 25.72 20.89
CA PRO A 58 11.26 24.56 20.03
C PRO A 58 12.42 23.70 20.54
N ASP A 59 12.25 22.98 21.65
CA ASP A 59 13.07 21.84 22.04
C ASP A 59 12.26 20.95 22.99
N LEU A 60 12.20 19.65 22.69
CA LEU A 60 11.40 18.62 23.37
C LEU A 60 11.61 18.62 24.90
N MET A 61 10.55 18.72 25.70
CA MET A 61 10.63 18.63 27.16
C MET A 61 10.00 17.31 27.69
N PRO A 62 10.79 16.37 28.25
CA PRO A 62 10.31 15.12 28.86
C PRO A 62 9.63 15.36 30.23
N ILE A 63 9.01 14.31 30.81
CA ILE A 63 8.52 14.23 32.21
C ILE A 63 9.57 14.75 33.23
N GLN A 64 10.85 14.72 32.86
CA GLN A 64 11.98 15.29 33.60
C GLN A 64 11.92 16.82 33.81
N CYS A 65 11.00 17.55 33.17
CA CYS A 65 10.82 19.00 33.34
C CYS A 65 9.70 19.38 34.33
N ILE A 66 8.93 18.42 34.85
CA ILE A 66 8.01 18.64 35.96
C ILE A 66 8.74 19.26 37.18
N PRO A 67 9.96 18.80 37.56
CA PRO A 67 10.81 19.49 38.54
C PRO A 67 11.10 20.94 38.20
N THR A 68 11.34 21.29 36.94
CA THR A 68 11.70 22.66 36.53
C THR A 68 10.50 23.60 36.52
N SER A 69 9.32 23.12 36.11
CA SER A 69 8.07 23.86 36.19
C SER A 69 7.60 24.06 37.63
N LEU A 70 7.71 23.02 38.47
CA LEU A 70 7.46 23.13 39.91
C LEU A 70 8.51 24.01 40.58
N ALA A 71 9.78 23.92 40.18
CA ALA A 71 10.81 24.82 40.66
C ALA A 71 10.48 26.28 40.35
N SER A 72 10.03 26.59 39.14
CA SER A 72 9.63 27.96 38.78
C SER A 72 8.42 28.49 39.58
N LEU A 73 7.53 27.58 39.98
CA LEU A 73 6.36 27.86 40.82
C LEU A 73 6.73 28.28 42.24
N PHE A 74 7.75 27.62 42.77
CA PHE A 74 8.18 27.80 44.14
C PHE A 74 9.34 28.82 44.27
N CYS A 75 9.89 29.34 43.16
CA CYS A 75 11.01 30.32 43.17
C CYS A 75 10.70 31.61 43.97
N ASN A 76 9.42 31.90 44.23
CA ASN A 76 8.98 33.07 44.99
C ASN A 76 8.79 32.80 46.50
N LEU A 77 9.02 31.57 46.98
CA LEU A 77 8.97 31.26 48.40
C LEU A 77 10.18 31.87 49.11
N LYS A 78 9.91 32.84 50.00
CA LYS A 78 10.95 33.49 50.82
C LYS A 78 11.60 32.58 51.86
N GLU A 79 10.99 31.45 52.16
CA GLU A 79 11.42 30.54 53.23
C GLU A 79 11.99 29.24 52.64
N ASN A 80 13.31 29.08 52.74
CA ASN A 80 14.05 27.95 52.15
C ASN A 80 13.53 26.57 52.58
N TRP A 81 13.01 26.45 53.80
CA TRP A 81 12.53 25.17 54.33
C TRP A 81 11.20 24.70 53.72
N VAL A 82 10.34 25.64 53.31
CA VAL A 82 9.08 25.35 52.61
C VAL A 82 9.38 24.84 51.20
N TRP A 83 10.32 25.52 50.54
CA TRP A 83 10.85 25.09 49.24
C TRP A 83 11.42 23.67 49.29
N GLU A 84 12.31 23.38 50.25
CA GLU A 84 12.93 22.06 50.39
C GLU A 84 11.90 20.96 50.68
N SER A 85 10.92 21.23 51.54
CA SER A 85 9.86 20.26 51.87
C SER A 85 8.97 19.96 50.67
N THR A 86 8.61 21.01 49.91
CA THR A 86 7.82 20.90 48.68
C THR A 86 8.57 20.12 47.61
N LEU A 87 9.86 20.44 47.40
CA LEU A 87 10.71 19.76 46.42
C LEU A 87 10.86 18.28 46.76
N LYS A 88 11.02 17.94 48.04
CA LYS A 88 11.12 16.56 48.51
C LYS A 88 9.86 15.73 48.23
N GLU A 89 8.67 16.30 48.42
CA GLU A 89 7.41 15.60 48.08
C GLU A 89 7.25 15.42 46.55
N VAL A 90 7.65 16.41 45.77
CA VAL A 90 7.66 16.30 44.30
C VAL A 90 8.65 15.23 43.83
N GLU A 91 9.86 15.21 44.38
CA GLU A 91 10.86 14.17 44.12
C GLU A 91 10.35 12.79 44.51
N MET A 92 9.59 12.69 45.61
CA MET A 92 8.95 11.43 46.01
C MET A 92 7.93 10.96 44.99
N ILE A 93 7.04 11.84 44.50
CA ILE A 93 6.07 11.50 43.44
C ILE A 93 6.81 11.05 42.17
N ILE A 94 7.87 11.75 41.79
CA ILE A 94 8.67 11.40 40.62
C ILE A 94 9.40 10.06 40.81
N GLY A 95 9.96 9.82 41.99
CA GLY A 95 10.60 8.56 42.34
C GLY A 95 9.63 7.40 42.27
N ILE A 96 8.43 7.55 42.86
CA ILE A 96 7.37 6.55 42.79
C ILE A 96 7.01 6.25 41.34
N ILE A 97 6.89 7.26 40.48
CA ILE A 97 6.55 7.06 39.06
C ILE A 97 7.72 6.45 38.26
N ALA A 98 8.95 6.85 38.58
CA ALA A 98 10.17 6.41 37.88
C ALA A 98 10.54 4.96 38.23
N ASP A 99 10.22 4.51 39.45
CA ASP A 99 10.46 3.15 39.93
C ASP A 99 9.41 2.14 39.44
N LEU A 100 8.42 2.57 38.65
CA LEU A 100 7.45 1.67 38.03
C LEU A 100 8.07 0.95 36.83
N ASP A 101 8.46 -0.29 37.05
CA ASP A 101 8.96 -1.19 35.99
C ASP A 101 7.89 -1.50 34.93
N SER A 102 6.60 -1.32 35.25
CA SER A 102 5.49 -1.59 34.35
C SER A 102 4.30 -0.65 34.58
N SER A 103 3.59 -0.32 33.50
CA SER A 103 2.30 0.38 33.55
C SER A 103 1.22 -0.35 34.36
N LYS A 104 1.41 -1.66 34.63
CA LYS A 104 0.52 -2.48 35.46
C LYS A 104 0.66 -2.18 36.96
N ASP A 105 1.79 -1.62 37.37
CA ASP A 105 2.08 -1.29 38.77
C ASP A 105 1.64 0.14 39.11
N LEU A 106 1.36 0.95 38.09
CA LEU A 106 0.89 2.33 38.22
C LEU A 106 -0.41 2.41 39.06
N PRO A 107 -1.48 1.62 38.83
CA PRO A 107 -2.66 1.65 39.68
C PRO A 107 -2.38 1.29 41.15
N ALA A 108 -1.40 0.43 41.41
CA ALA A 108 -1.01 0.06 42.78
C ALA A 108 -0.29 1.21 43.51
N SER A 109 0.44 2.06 42.77
CA SER A 109 1.07 3.27 43.31
C SER A 109 0.13 4.46 43.53
N ARG A 110 -1.13 4.37 43.06
CA ARG A 110 -2.11 5.47 43.10
C ARG A 110 -2.25 6.05 44.50
N GLU A 111 -2.49 5.21 45.49
CA GLU A 111 -2.68 5.64 46.88
C GLU A 111 -1.46 6.43 47.39
N GLN A 112 -0.25 5.96 47.11
CA GLN A 112 0.99 6.60 47.55
C GLN A 112 1.20 7.97 46.86
N VAL A 113 0.94 8.06 45.56
CA VAL A 113 1.03 9.32 44.80
C VAL A 113 0.00 10.34 45.30
N PHE A 114 -1.24 9.91 45.56
CA PHE A 114 -2.29 10.79 46.09
C PHE A 114 -2.02 11.23 47.53
N GLN A 115 -1.41 10.39 48.35
CA GLN A 115 -0.96 10.77 49.69
C GLN A 115 0.10 11.89 49.62
N SER A 116 1.11 11.75 48.76
CA SER A 116 2.12 12.82 48.54
C SER A 116 1.51 14.09 47.94
N LEU A 117 0.56 13.98 46.99
CA LEU A 117 -0.16 15.14 46.46
C LEU A 117 -1.03 15.84 47.52
N SER A 118 -1.66 15.09 48.42
CA SER A 118 -2.45 15.62 49.53
C SER A 118 -1.58 16.34 50.56
N ALA A 119 -0.40 15.79 50.85
CA ALA A 119 0.62 16.46 51.68
C ALA A 119 1.08 17.77 51.04
N LEU A 120 1.34 17.76 49.72
CA LEU A 120 1.72 18.94 48.94
C LEU A 120 0.61 20.00 48.96
N HIS A 121 -0.65 19.61 48.76
CA HIS A 121 -1.81 20.51 48.82
C HIS A 121 -1.95 21.16 50.20
N SER A 122 -1.79 20.37 51.26
CA SER A 122 -1.85 20.84 52.64
C SER A 122 -0.75 21.86 52.94
N MET A 123 0.47 21.63 52.44
CA MET A 123 1.56 22.61 52.58
C MET A 123 1.21 23.91 51.86
N ILE A 124 0.65 23.83 50.65
CA ILE A 124 0.37 25.02 49.83
C ILE A 124 -0.80 25.85 50.30
N ASP A 125 -1.82 25.22 50.88
CA ASP A 125 -2.90 25.92 51.59
C ASP A 125 -2.37 26.69 52.80
N ILE A 126 -1.44 26.11 53.57
CA ILE A 126 -0.81 26.76 54.74
C ILE A 126 -0.03 28.01 54.30
N TYR A 127 0.68 27.96 53.18
CA TYR A 127 1.50 29.07 52.68
C TYR A 127 0.79 30.02 51.72
N LYS A 128 -0.51 29.80 51.44
CA LYS A 128 -1.31 30.60 50.49
C LYS A 128 -0.66 30.75 49.10
N LEU A 129 0.01 29.70 48.64
CA LEU A 129 0.60 29.66 47.30
C LEU A 129 -0.50 29.49 46.24
N SER A 130 -0.19 29.66 44.96
CA SER A 130 -1.17 29.49 43.88
C SER A 130 -1.69 28.05 43.83
N ALA A 131 -2.85 27.80 44.44
CA ALA A 131 -3.52 26.50 44.46
C ALA A 131 -3.85 25.97 43.04
N ILE A 132 -3.91 26.86 42.05
CA ILE A 132 -4.33 26.56 40.68
C ILE A 132 -3.44 25.48 40.03
N GLU A 133 -2.12 25.58 40.14
CA GLU A 133 -1.22 24.61 39.49
C GLU A 133 -1.23 23.23 40.13
N ILE A 134 -1.57 23.15 41.42
CA ILE A 134 -1.61 21.86 42.13
C ILE A 134 -2.95 21.19 41.98
N CYS A 135 -4.05 21.94 42.03
CA CYS A 135 -5.34 21.40 41.61
C CYS A 135 -5.26 20.87 40.18
N TRP A 136 -4.54 21.57 39.29
CA TRP A 136 -4.29 21.11 37.92
C TRP A 136 -3.46 19.82 37.88
N LEU A 137 -2.32 19.76 38.60
CA LEU A 137 -1.47 18.57 38.67
C LEU A 137 -2.22 17.36 39.22
N SER A 138 -2.99 17.56 40.30
CA SER A 138 -3.81 16.53 40.92
C SER A 138 -4.85 15.98 39.95
N SER A 139 -5.59 16.87 39.26
CA SER A 139 -6.56 16.48 38.23
C SER A 139 -5.91 15.70 37.09
N LYS A 140 -4.69 16.07 36.69
CA LYS A 140 -3.96 15.36 35.63
C LYS A 140 -3.44 14.00 36.04
N MET A 141 -2.98 13.85 37.27
CA MET A 141 -2.60 12.53 37.80
C MET A 141 -3.82 11.61 37.86
N GLU A 142 -4.97 12.13 38.27
CA GLU A 142 -6.23 11.37 38.29
C GLU A 142 -6.63 10.85 36.91
N GLU A 143 -6.59 11.70 35.88
CA GLU A 143 -6.83 11.31 34.47
C GLU A 143 -5.85 10.22 34.00
N ILE A 144 -4.56 10.34 34.36
CA ILE A 144 -3.56 9.33 34.00
C ILE A 144 -3.88 7.97 34.65
N PHE A 145 -4.27 7.96 35.93
CA PHE A 145 -4.65 6.72 36.62
C PHE A 145 -5.92 6.09 36.02
N GLU A 146 -6.93 6.88 35.68
CA GLU A 146 -8.16 6.39 35.01
C GLU A 146 -7.86 5.74 33.66
N ILE A 147 -6.97 6.37 32.86
CA ILE A 147 -6.53 5.82 31.58
C ILE A 147 -5.75 4.52 31.79
N ALA A 148 -4.81 4.49 32.74
CA ALA A 148 -4.01 3.30 33.02
C ALA A 148 -4.86 2.11 33.49
N GLU A 149 -5.86 2.38 34.33
CA GLU A 149 -6.82 1.37 34.78
C GLU A 149 -7.66 0.85 33.60
N SER A 150 -8.17 1.75 32.77
CA SER A 150 -8.94 1.40 31.56
C SER A 150 -8.12 0.54 30.60
N VAL A 151 -6.85 0.90 30.35
CA VAL A 151 -5.93 0.12 29.50
C VAL A 151 -5.68 -1.25 30.09
N THR A 152 -5.51 -1.35 31.41
CA THR A 152 -5.32 -2.64 32.10
C THR A 152 -6.57 -3.52 31.99
N GLN A 153 -7.77 -2.94 32.10
CA GLN A 153 -9.03 -3.66 31.90
C GLN A 153 -9.19 -4.13 30.45
N ILE A 154 -8.87 -3.27 29.47
CA ILE A 154 -8.88 -3.64 28.06
C ILE A 154 -7.89 -4.79 27.82
N GLN A 155 -6.67 -4.69 28.32
CA GLN A 155 -5.65 -5.74 28.18
C GLN A 155 -6.08 -7.07 28.81
N LYS A 156 -6.84 -7.05 29.91
CA LYS A 156 -7.44 -8.27 30.49
C LYS A 156 -8.57 -8.85 29.64
N SER A 157 -9.29 -8.00 28.90
CA SER A 157 -10.42 -8.41 28.06
C SER A 157 -10.00 -8.86 26.65
N VAL A 158 -8.84 -8.41 26.18
CA VAL A 158 -8.28 -8.78 24.89
C VAL A 158 -7.50 -10.07 25.06
N ASP A 159 -7.99 -11.13 24.43
CA ASP A 159 -7.26 -12.37 24.29
C ASP A 159 -6.02 -12.13 23.43
N ILE A 160 -4.86 -12.06 24.08
CA ILE A 160 -3.56 -11.80 23.44
C ILE A 160 -3.25 -12.90 22.42
N ASP A 161 -3.64 -14.15 22.70
CA ASP A 161 -3.41 -15.27 21.79
C ASP A 161 -4.24 -15.12 20.52
N TRP A 162 -5.46 -14.60 20.65
CA TRP A 162 -6.30 -14.27 19.49
C TRP A 162 -5.70 -13.15 18.63
N VAL A 163 -5.19 -12.08 19.26
CA VAL A 163 -4.54 -10.98 18.52
C VAL A 163 -3.28 -11.47 17.80
N ASN A 164 -2.46 -12.29 18.45
CA ASN A 164 -1.28 -12.89 17.82
C ASN A 164 -1.67 -13.80 16.66
N THR A 165 -2.70 -14.63 16.83
CA THR A 165 -3.22 -15.49 15.76
C THR A 165 -3.70 -14.67 14.56
N LEU A 166 -4.39 -13.55 14.78
CA LEU A 166 -4.80 -12.64 13.72
C LEU A 166 -3.59 -11.98 13.03
N SER A 167 -2.56 -11.61 13.80
CA SER A 167 -1.32 -11.06 13.24
C SER A 167 -0.61 -12.07 12.34
N ASP A 168 -0.51 -13.33 12.75
CA ASP A 168 0.09 -14.40 11.94
C ASP A 168 -0.73 -14.68 10.67
N GLN A 169 -2.06 -14.63 10.76
CA GLN A 169 -2.95 -14.73 9.61
C GLN A 169 -2.77 -13.56 8.63
N ASP A 170 -2.62 -12.33 9.13
CA ASP A 170 -2.39 -11.14 8.31
C ASP A 170 -1.04 -11.21 7.57
N LEU A 171 0.02 -11.69 8.25
CA LEU A 171 1.31 -11.94 7.63
C LEU A 171 1.23 -13.01 6.54
N THR A 172 0.50 -14.10 6.81
CA THR A 172 0.27 -15.18 5.85
C THR A 172 -0.46 -14.64 4.62
N CYS A 173 -1.58 -13.93 4.82
CA CYS A 173 -2.36 -13.32 3.75
C CYS A 173 -1.54 -12.33 2.92
N SER A 174 -0.73 -11.50 3.57
CA SER A 174 0.18 -10.57 2.91
C SER A 174 1.19 -11.28 2.00
N SER A 175 1.74 -12.41 2.44
CA SER A 175 2.66 -13.23 1.64
C SER A 175 1.99 -13.85 0.41
N GLU A 176 0.75 -14.33 0.56
CA GLU A 176 -0.05 -14.88 -0.54
C GLU A 176 -0.42 -13.82 -1.57
N ILE A 177 -0.77 -12.60 -1.14
CA ILE A 177 -1.04 -11.47 -2.02
C ILE A 177 0.18 -11.15 -2.89
N VAL A 178 1.38 -11.09 -2.30
CA VAL A 178 2.62 -10.86 -3.04
C VAL A 178 2.87 -11.98 -4.05
N HIS A 179 2.63 -13.24 -3.66
CA HIS A 179 2.77 -14.39 -4.54
C HIS A 179 1.81 -14.33 -5.75
N ILE A 180 0.52 -14.12 -5.50
CA ILE A 180 -0.52 -14.01 -6.54
C ILE A 180 -0.21 -12.85 -7.48
N LYS A 181 0.25 -11.71 -6.95
CA LYS A 181 0.66 -10.56 -7.76
C LYS A 181 1.80 -10.92 -8.71
N GLY A 182 2.82 -11.64 -8.22
CA GLY A 182 3.91 -12.13 -9.07
C GLY A 182 3.44 -13.08 -10.17
N GLN A 183 2.47 -13.96 -9.88
CA GLN A 183 1.85 -14.82 -10.91
C GLN A 183 1.08 -14.01 -11.96
N LEU A 184 0.34 -12.98 -11.54
CA LEU A 184 -0.41 -12.12 -12.45
C LEU A 184 0.50 -11.35 -13.41
N ASP A 185 1.61 -10.82 -12.91
CA ASP A 185 2.61 -10.12 -13.73
C ASP A 185 3.25 -11.07 -14.78
N ASN A 186 3.52 -12.31 -14.39
CA ASN A 186 4.02 -13.33 -15.32
C ASN A 186 3.02 -13.67 -16.42
N LEU A 187 1.74 -13.89 -16.07
CA LEU A 187 0.66 -14.14 -17.03
C LEU A 187 0.42 -12.95 -17.96
N SER A 188 0.50 -11.72 -17.44
CA SER A 188 0.41 -10.49 -18.22
C SER A 188 1.53 -10.41 -19.27
N ASN A 189 2.76 -10.72 -18.87
CA ASN A 189 3.90 -10.78 -19.78
C ASN A 189 3.73 -11.86 -20.86
N GLU A 190 3.24 -13.05 -20.50
CA GLU A 190 2.96 -14.11 -21.47
C GLU A 190 1.85 -13.72 -22.46
N SER A 191 0.77 -13.11 -21.98
CA SER A 191 -0.32 -12.57 -22.81
C SER A 191 0.20 -11.55 -23.82
N SER A 192 1.09 -10.65 -23.41
CA SER A 192 1.71 -9.67 -24.31
C SER A 192 2.54 -10.33 -25.43
N LYS A 193 3.29 -11.40 -25.11
CA LYS A 193 4.07 -12.17 -26.10
C LYS A 193 3.17 -12.88 -27.09
N LEU A 194 2.07 -13.47 -26.63
CA LEU A 194 1.09 -14.14 -27.49
C LEU A 194 0.43 -13.14 -28.45
N ARG A 195 0.09 -11.94 -27.97
CA ARG A 195 -0.48 -10.87 -28.82
C ARG A 195 0.46 -10.42 -29.93
N LEU A 196 1.77 -10.39 -29.68
CA LEU A 196 2.77 -10.11 -30.72
C LEU A 196 2.80 -11.23 -31.78
N LYS A 197 2.76 -12.50 -31.35
CA LYS A 197 2.70 -13.64 -32.27
C LYS A 197 1.41 -13.64 -33.11
N GLU A 198 0.28 -13.31 -32.50
CA GLU A 198 -1.00 -13.18 -33.22
C GLU A 198 -0.92 -12.13 -34.33
N GLN A 199 -0.29 -10.98 -34.07
CA GLN A 199 -0.08 -9.95 -35.10
C GLN A 199 0.85 -10.41 -36.23
N GLU A 200 1.86 -11.22 -35.93
CA GLU A 200 2.75 -11.80 -36.93
C GLU A 200 1.99 -12.79 -37.84
N ILE A 201 1.18 -13.67 -37.25
CA ILE A 201 0.32 -14.61 -37.98
C ILE A 201 -0.64 -13.84 -38.90
N LEU A 202 -1.32 -12.80 -38.41
CA LEU A 202 -2.23 -11.97 -39.22
C LEU A 202 -1.54 -11.29 -40.41
N LYS A 203 -0.25 -10.92 -40.27
CA LYS A 203 0.53 -10.38 -41.39
C LYS A 203 0.83 -11.46 -42.43
N GLU A 204 1.20 -12.66 -42.00
CA GLU A 204 1.50 -13.76 -42.93
C GLU A 204 0.23 -14.27 -43.62
N GLU A 205 -0.91 -14.36 -42.93
CA GLU A 205 -2.21 -14.68 -43.53
C GLU A 205 -2.59 -13.70 -44.64
N LYS A 206 -2.38 -12.39 -44.42
CA LYS A 206 -2.57 -11.37 -45.47
C LYS A 206 -1.63 -11.58 -46.65
N ARG A 207 -0.37 -11.97 -46.41
CA ARG A 207 0.61 -12.26 -47.46
C ARG A 207 0.18 -13.47 -48.29
N ILE A 208 -0.23 -14.55 -47.63
CA ILE A 208 -0.75 -15.78 -48.26
C ILE A 208 -2.01 -15.46 -49.08
N SER A 209 -2.97 -14.73 -48.51
CA SER A 209 -4.20 -14.35 -49.22
C SER A 209 -3.91 -13.53 -50.48
N LYS A 210 -2.94 -12.61 -50.43
CA LYS A 210 -2.49 -11.85 -51.61
C LYS A 210 -1.85 -12.76 -52.66
N MET A 211 -1.01 -13.70 -52.24
CA MET A 211 -0.38 -14.67 -53.12
C MET A 211 -1.43 -15.57 -53.81
N GLN A 212 -2.41 -16.08 -53.06
CA GLN A 212 -3.52 -16.87 -53.60
C GLN A 212 -4.31 -16.09 -54.66
N LYS A 213 -4.69 -14.84 -54.38
CA LYS A 213 -5.38 -13.97 -55.36
C LYS A 213 -4.58 -13.78 -56.65
N ASN A 214 -3.26 -13.60 -56.53
CA ASN A 214 -2.38 -13.47 -57.69
C ASN A 214 -2.28 -14.78 -58.49
N LEU A 215 -2.17 -15.92 -57.81
CA LEU A 215 -2.15 -17.24 -58.44
C LEU A 215 -3.46 -17.54 -59.17
N THR A 216 -4.61 -17.30 -58.53
CA THR A 216 -5.93 -17.46 -59.17
C THR A 216 -6.06 -16.58 -60.41
N ARG A 217 -5.61 -15.32 -60.35
CA ARG A 217 -5.62 -14.43 -61.53
C ARG A 217 -4.74 -14.98 -62.65
N SER A 218 -3.52 -15.43 -62.33
CA SER A 218 -2.59 -16.01 -63.30
C SER A 218 -3.15 -17.29 -63.94
N LEU A 219 -3.85 -18.12 -63.16
CA LEU A 219 -4.48 -19.35 -63.64
C LEU A 219 -5.61 -19.03 -64.62
N ILE A 220 -6.50 -18.10 -64.27
CA ILE A 220 -7.58 -17.63 -65.16
C ILE A 220 -7.01 -17.06 -66.46
N GLU A 221 -5.92 -16.29 -66.41
CA GLU A 221 -5.28 -15.74 -67.61
C GLU A 221 -4.67 -16.84 -68.49
N ALA A 222 -3.98 -17.81 -67.89
CA ALA A 222 -3.39 -18.94 -68.61
C ALA A 222 -4.47 -19.83 -69.25
N GLU A 223 -5.56 -20.11 -68.52
CA GLU A 223 -6.72 -20.85 -69.02
C GLU A 223 -7.36 -20.11 -70.21
N GLY A 224 -7.53 -18.78 -70.10
CA GLY A 224 -8.03 -17.95 -71.20
C GLY A 224 -7.16 -18.03 -72.45
N LYS A 225 -5.83 -17.95 -72.30
CA LYS A 225 -4.87 -18.09 -73.41
C LYS A 225 -4.95 -19.49 -74.03
N LEU A 226 -4.97 -20.55 -73.22
CA LEU A 226 -5.09 -21.92 -73.70
C LEU A 226 -6.39 -22.14 -74.47
N LYS A 227 -7.52 -21.64 -73.96
CA LYS A 227 -8.83 -21.75 -74.61
C LYS A 227 -8.83 -21.04 -75.96
N SER A 228 -8.33 -19.80 -76.02
CA SER A 228 -8.20 -19.07 -77.30
C SER A 228 -7.29 -19.78 -78.31
N SER A 229 -6.19 -20.38 -77.85
CA SER A 229 -5.28 -21.15 -78.71
C SER A 229 -5.93 -22.43 -79.22
N LEU A 230 -6.75 -23.09 -78.40
CA LEU A 230 -7.48 -24.30 -78.78
C LEU A 230 -8.58 -23.99 -79.80
N ASP A 231 -9.35 -22.91 -79.59
CA ASP A 231 -10.37 -22.44 -80.52
C ASP A 231 -9.77 -22.04 -81.88
N LEU A 232 -8.60 -21.39 -81.88
CA LEU A 232 -7.87 -21.05 -83.10
C LEU A 232 -7.41 -22.31 -83.85
N LYS A 233 -6.84 -23.30 -83.13
CA LYS A 233 -6.44 -24.58 -83.73
C LYS A 233 -7.64 -25.32 -84.31
N LYS A 234 -8.77 -25.34 -83.61
CA LYS A 234 -10.02 -25.97 -84.07
C LYS A 234 -10.52 -25.35 -85.37
N LYS A 235 -10.59 -24.02 -85.44
CA LYS A 235 -10.96 -23.30 -86.69
C LYS A 235 -10.01 -23.60 -87.85
N LYS A 236 -8.71 -23.68 -87.58
CA LYS A 236 -7.70 -24.03 -88.60
C LYS A 236 -7.90 -25.45 -89.11
N THR A 237 -8.10 -26.42 -88.23
CA THR A 237 -8.38 -27.82 -88.64
C THR A 237 -9.69 -27.95 -89.41
N GLU A 238 -10.74 -27.22 -89.03
CA GLU A 238 -12.01 -27.18 -89.78
C GLU A 238 -11.81 -26.59 -91.18
N GLN A 239 -11.01 -25.52 -91.31
CA GLN A 239 -10.68 -24.93 -92.59
C GLN A 239 -9.84 -25.85 -93.49
N ASP A 240 -8.87 -26.56 -92.90
CA ASP A 240 -8.03 -27.50 -93.64
C ASP A 240 -8.85 -28.72 -94.13
N VAL A 241 -9.78 -29.23 -93.32
CA VAL A 241 -10.73 -30.29 -93.70
C VAL A 241 -11.66 -29.84 -94.83
N GLU A 242 -12.21 -28.62 -94.77
CA GLU A 242 -13.09 -28.13 -95.85
C GLU A 242 -12.31 -27.94 -97.16
N LYS A 243 -11.07 -27.44 -97.11
CA LYS A 243 -10.19 -27.37 -98.29
C LYS A 243 -9.91 -28.74 -98.89
N GLU A 244 -9.63 -29.75 -98.06
CA GLU A 244 -9.35 -31.12 -98.52
C GLU A 244 -10.60 -31.76 -99.14
N LYS A 245 -11.77 -31.53 -98.55
CA LYS A 245 -13.07 -31.95 -99.11
C LYS A 245 -13.36 -31.30 -100.47
N ASP A 246 -13.08 -30.01 -100.62
CA ASP A 246 -13.21 -29.32 -101.91
C ASP A 246 -12.20 -29.84 -102.95
N HIS A 247 -10.97 -30.15 -102.52
CA HIS A 247 -10.00 -30.80 -103.39
C HIS A 247 -10.49 -32.17 -103.88
N LEU A 248 -11.05 -33.00 -102.98
CA LEU A 248 -11.62 -34.30 -103.30
C LEU A 248 -12.81 -34.20 -104.27
N LYS A 249 -13.71 -33.23 -104.07
CA LYS A 249 -14.81 -32.95 -105.01
C LYS A 249 -14.27 -32.65 -106.40
N ASN A 250 -13.27 -31.79 -106.52
CA ASN A 250 -12.66 -31.43 -107.81
C ASN A 250 -12.03 -32.64 -108.51
N LEU A 251 -11.37 -33.52 -107.74
CA LEU A 251 -10.83 -34.79 -108.23
C LEU A 251 -11.92 -35.72 -108.76
N ILE A 252 -13.00 -35.91 -107.99
CA ILE A 252 -14.15 -36.72 -108.39
C ILE A 252 -14.79 -36.17 -109.67
N SER A 253 -15.02 -34.85 -109.76
CA SER A 253 -15.54 -34.20 -110.96
C SER A 253 -14.64 -34.41 -112.17
N SER A 254 -13.32 -34.36 -111.99
CA SER A 254 -12.34 -34.60 -113.06
C SER A 254 -12.37 -36.05 -113.55
N VAL A 255 -12.49 -37.03 -112.64
CA VAL A 255 -12.62 -38.46 -112.98
C VAL A 255 -13.92 -38.75 -113.72
N ILE A 256 -15.04 -38.16 -113.26
CA ILE A 256 -16.35 -38.30 -113.94
C ILE A 256 -16.28 -37.71 -115.37
N PHE A 257 -15.63 -36.56 -115.54
CA PHE A 257 -15.45 -35.95 -116.86
C PHE A 257 -14.64 -36.84 -117.79
N PHE A 258 -13.53 -37.42 -117.31
CA PHE A 258 -12.70 -38.34 -118.10
C PHE A 258 -13.43 -39.61 -118.54
N ASN A 259 -14.33 -40.17 -117.73
CA ASN A 259 -15.09 -41.37 -118.08
C ASN A 259 -16.23 -41.13 -119.08
N ASN A 260 -16.58 -39.88 -119.37
CA ASN A 260 -17.67 -39.50 -120.28
C ASN A 260 -17.16 -39.00 -121.66
N VAL A 261 -15.86 -39.15 -121.95
CA VAL A 261 -15.21 -38.87 -123.24
C VAL A 261 -14.80 -40.19 -123.87
#